data_AF-A0A3D2Y0I1-F1
#
_entry.id   AF-A0A3D2Y0I1-F1
#
_cell.length_a   1.000
_cell.length_b   1.000
_cell.length_c   1.000
_cell.angle_alpha   90.00
_cell.angle_beta   90.00
_cell.angle_gamma   90.00
#
_symmetry.space_group_name_H-M   'P 1'
#
loop_
_entity.id
_entity.type
_entity.pdbx_description
1 polymer ?
#
loop_
_entity_poly.entity_id
_entity_poly.type
_entity_poly.pdbx_seq_one_letter_code
_entity_poly.pdbx_strand_id
1 'polypeptide(L)'
;MMGINWRWLLAGLFLYFCLLVAYLPASQVVSRISLPDNVKVGNVQGTLWQGEVDRVIVNNIPVNQLSWDVSPWALFTGQLAVELDAGNMRDAASIAFNGPVSVSLFDFQAVSAEDFLLY
;
A
#
# COMPACT_ATOMS: atom_id res chain seq x y z
N MET A 1 18.67 -35.99 -24.34
CA MET A 1 18.73 -34.53 -24.09
C MET A 1 17.33 -34.06 -23.76
N MET A 2 17.06 -33.70 -22.50
CA MET A 2 15.73 -33.32 -22.03
C MET A 2 15.47 -31.87 -22.50
N GLY A 3 14.68 -31.69 -23.55
CA GLY A 3 14.32 -30.36 -24.05
C GLY A 3 13.49 -29.65 -22.99
N ILE A 4 14.03 -28.57 -22.41
CA ILE A 4 13.27 -27.73 -21.49
C ILE A 4 12.10 -27.13 -22.29
N ASN A 5 10.86 -27.45 -21.92
CA ASN A 5 9.72 -26.89 -22.66
C ASN A 5 9.60 -25.42 -22.25
N TRP A 6 9.84 -24.51 -23.20
CA TRP A 6 9.79 -23.05 -23.01
C TRP A 6 8.51 -22.54 -22.33
N ARG A 7 7.39 -23.26 -22.49
CA ARG A 7 6.12 -23.02 -21.78
C ARG A 7 6.29 -23.04 -20.26
N TRP A 8 7.09 -23.97 -19.73
CA TRP A 8 7.40 -24.04 -18.29
C TRP A 8 8.34 -22.93 -17.84
N LEU A 9 9.26 -22.48 -18.70
CA LEU A 9 10.10 -21.31 -18.41
C LEU A 9 9.27 -20.04 -18.33
N LEU A 10 8.34 -19.82 -19.27
CA LEU A 10 7.42 -18.69 -19.24
C LEU A 10 6.49 -18.73 -18.02
N ALA A 11 5.95 -19.91 -17.70
CA ALA A 11 5.11 -20.08 -16.51
C ALA A 11 5.89 -19.81 -15.22
N GLY A 12 7.13 -20.32 -15.12
CA GLY A 12 8.01 -20.06 -13.98
C GLY A 12 8.40 -18.58 -13.87
N LEU A 13 8.70 -17.92 -14.98
CA LEU A 13 9.01 -16.49 -15.01
C LEU A 13 7.80 -15.65 -14.59
N PHE A 14 6.60 -15.97 -15.09
CA PHE A 14 5.37 -15.29 -14.71
C PHE A 14 5.08 -15.44 -13.22
N LEU A 15 5.16 -16.68 -12.69
CA LEU A 15 4.97 -16.95 -11.26
C LEU A 15 6.01 -16.21 -10.40
N TYR A 16 7.26 -16.16 -10.87
CA TYR A 16 8.32 -15.41 -10.21
C TYR A 16 7.98 -13.91 -10.11
N PHE A 17 7.49 -13.31 -11.19
CA PHE A 17 7.02 -11.92 -11.16
C PHE A 17 5.84 -11.72 -10.20
N CYS A 18 4.84 -12.60 -10.23
CA CYS A 18 3.71 -12.53 -9.30
C CYS A 18 4.19 -12.58 -7.84
N LEU A 19 5.10 -13.49 -7.52
CA LEU A 19 5.70 -13.61 -6.18
C LEU A 19 6.51 -12.37 -5.80
N LEU A 20 7.27 -11.81 -6.74
CA LEU A 20 8.06 -10.61 -6.49
C LEU A 20 7.16 -9.44 -6.08
N VAL A 21 6.05 -9.22 -6.78
CA VAL A 21 5.08 -8.17 -6.42
C VAL A 21 4.33 -8.55 -5.13
N ALA A 22 3.95 -9.82 -4.96
CA ALA A 22 3.25 -10.31 -3.76
C ALA A 22 4.08 -10.12 -2.47
N TYR A 23 5.39 -10.33 -2.54
CA TYR A 23 6.30 -10.27 -1.39
C TYR A 23 7.16 -9.00 -1.37
N LEU A 24 6.80 -7.99 -2.18
CA LEU A 24 7.58 -6.77 -2.26
C LEU A 24 7.57 -6.05 -0.90
N PRO A 25 8.73 -5.82 -0.24
CA PRO A 25 8.76 -5.15 1.05
C PRO A 25 8.38 -3.68 0.89
N ALA A 26 7.48 -3.18 1.75
CA ALA A 26 7.05 -1.78 1.68
C ALA A 26 8.21 -0.80 1.88
N SER A 27 9.17 -1.13 2.74
CA SER A 27 10.37 -0.33 2.99
C SER A 27 11.21 -0.09 1.73
N GLN A 28 11.30 -1.10 0.84
CA GLN A 28 12.02 -0.97 -0.43
C GLN A 28 11.30 -0.06 -1.41
N VAL A 29 9.97 -0.01 -1.35
CA VAL A 29 9.16 0.85 -2.21
C VAL A 29 9.25 2.28 -1.70
N VAL A 30 8.92 2.51 -0.43
CA VAL A 30 8.92 3.85 0.21
C VAL A 30 10.29 4.53 0.12
N SER A 31 11.39 3.79 0.31
CA SER A 31 12.75 4.35 0.21
C SER A 31 13.15 4.77 -1.21
N ARG A 32 12.45 4.30 -2.25
CA ARG A 32 12.69 4.65 -3.65
C ARG A 32 11.79 5.76 -4.18
N ILE A 33 10.73 6.11 -3.46
CA ILE A 33 9.84 7.21 -3.84
C ILE A 33 10.46 8.50 -3.32
N SER A 34 10.55 9.52 -4.17
CA SER A 34 10.88 10.87 -3.72
C SER A 34 9.69 11.43 -2.96
N LEU A 35 9.73 11.38 -1.63
CA LEU A 35 8.73 12.05 -0.80
C LEU A 35 8.99 13.56 -0.80
N PRO A 36 7.93 14.38 -0.82
CA PRO A 36 8.04 15.82 -0.61
C PRO A 36 8.73 16.16 0.73
N ASP A 37 9.45 17.28 0.81
CA ASP A 37 10.19 17.69 2.02
C ASP A 37 9.29 17.85 3.27
N ASN A 38 7.99 18.06 3.06
CA ASN A 38 6.97 18.17 4.10
C ASN A 38 6.44 16.81 4.59
N VAL A 39 6.92 15.69 4.04
CA VAL A 39 6.53 14.33 4.43
C VAL A 39 7.75 13.55 4.94
N LYS A 40 7.76 13.19 6.22
CA LYS A 40 8.79 12.32 6.81
C LYS A 40 8.15 11.01 7.23
N VAL A 41 8.59 9.92 6.63
CA VAL A 41 8.14 8.56 6.99
C VAL A 41 9.18 7.94 7.90
N GLY A 42 8.72 7.34 9.00
CA GLY A 42 9.54 6.61 9.94
C GLY A 42 9.86 5.19 9.46
N ASN A 43 9.99 4.27 10.41
CA ASN A 43 10.26 2.88 10.09
C ASN A 43 9.00 2.23 9.48
N VAL A 44 9.17 1.60 8.32
CA VAL A 44 8.11 0.94 7.54
C VAL A 44 8.30 -0.57 7.66
N GLN A 45 7.27 -1.27 8.07
CA GLN A 45 7.28 -2.71 8.30
C GLN A 45 6.21 -3.39 7.43
N GLY A 46 6.47 -4.63 7.02
CA GLY A 46 5.54 -5.41 6.19
C GLY A 46 5.80 -5.32 4.69
N THR A 47 4.74 -5.55 3.92
CA THR A 47 4.75 -5.69 2.46
C THR A 47 4.02 -4.54 1.78
N LEU A 48 4.14 -4.45 0.46
CA LEU A 48 3.36 -3.53 -0.37
C LEU A 48 1.85 -3.64 -0.09
N TRP A 49 1.37 -4.84 0.26
CA TRP A 49 -0.04 -5.12 0.48
C TRP A 49 -0.48 -4.79 1.90
N GLN A 50 0.20 -5.39 2.87
CA GLN A 50 -0.11 -5.23 4.29
C GLN A 50 1.13 -4.78 5.00
N GLY A 51 1.05 -3.61 5.61
CA GLY A 51 2.16 -3.05 6.36
C GLY A 51 1.75 -2.00 7.37
N GLU A 52 2.73 -1.61 8.16
CA GLU A 52 2.56 -0.65 9.24
C GLU A 52 3.76 0.30 9.27
N VAL A 53 3.49 1.57 9.57
CA VAL A 53 4.47 2.62 9.79
C VAL A 53 4.29 3.16 11.20
N ASP A 54 5.37 3.14 11.97
CA ASP A 54 5.36 3.60 13.36
C ASP A 54 4.97 5.08 13.48
N ARG A 55 5.48 5.91 12.56
CA ARG A 55 5.23 7.35 12.52
C ARG A 55 5.39 7.93 11.12
N VAL A 56 4.44 8.76 10.71
CA VAL A 56 4.51 9.62 9.53
C VAL A 56 4.32 11.07 9.98
N ILE A 57 5.11 12.00 9.47
CA ILE A 57 4.97 13.43 9.73
C ILE A 57 4.60 14.09 8.42
N VAL A 58 3.41 14.69 8.35
CA VAL A 58 2.93 15.42 7.18
C VAL A 58 2.70 16.87 7.58
N ASN A 59 3.31 17.83 6.91
CA ASN A 59 3.17 19.26 7.24
C ASN A 59 3.42 19.58 8.73
N ASN A 60 4.42 18.92 9.33
CA ASN A 60 4.77 19.07 10.74
C ASN A 60 3.72 18.52 11.74
N ILE A 61 2.72 17.77 11.24
CA ILE A 61 1.72 17.06 12.03
C ILE A 61 2.14 15.58 12.12
N PRO A 62 2.46 15.08 13.33
CA PRO A 62 2.79 13.67 13.51
C PRO A 62 1.52 12.81 13.53
N VAL A 63 1.48 11.81 12.66
CA VAL A 63 0.51 10.72 12.64
C VAL A 63 1.25 9.45 13.06
N ASN A 64 0.81 8.85 14.15
CA ASN A 64 1.43 7.64 14.70
C ASN A 64 0.60 6.41 14.29
N GLN A 65 1.25 5.24 14.17
CA GLN A 65 0.59 3.96 13.91
C GLN A 65 -0.30 4.02 12.66
N LEU A 66 0.33 4.22 11.49
CA LEU A 66 -0.36 4.12 10.22
C LEU A 66 -0.21 2.69 9.70
N SER A 67 -1.31 1.96 9.61
CA SER A 67 -1.39 0.67 8.94
C SER A 67 -2.19 0.77 7.63
N TRP A 68 -1.84 -0.08 6.67
CA TRP A 68 -2.58 -0.20 5.42
C TRP A 68 -2.79 -1.67 5.05
N ASP A 69 -3.94 -1.93 4.45
CA ASP A 69 -4.29 -3.23 3.88
C ASP A 69 -4.81 -3.04 2.45
N VAL A 70 -4.01 -3.46 1.46
CA VAL A 70 -4.35 -3.38 0.04
C VAL A 70 -4.97 -4.71 -0.38
N SER A 71 -6.18 -4.67 -0.91
CA SER A 71 -6.86 -5.85 -1.43
C SER A 71 -6.29 -6.27 -2.79
N PRO A 72 -5.60 -7.42 -2.90
CA PRO A 72 -5.05 -7.88 -4.18
C PRO A 72 -6.15 -8.25 -5.18
N TRP A 73 -7.32 -8.67 -4.66
CA TRP A 73 -8.48 -9.02 -5.47
C TRP A 73 -9.03 -7.83 -6.25
N ALA A 74 -9.00 -6.63 -5.66
CA ALA A 74 -9.43 -5.41 -6.33
C ALA A 74 -8.57 -5.14 -7.58
N LEU A 75 -7.29 -5.51 -7.59
CA LEU A 75 -6.44 -5.30 -8.77
C LEU A 75 -6.90 -6.14 -9.97
N PHE A 76 -7.43 -7.34 -9.72
CA PHE A 76 -8.01 -8.17 -10.79
C PHE A 76 -9.27 -7.54 -11.38
N THR A 77 -9.99 -6.71 -10.62
CA THR A 77 -11.11 -5.90 -11.12
C THR A 77 -10.69 -4.54 -11.66
N GLY A 78 -9.38 -4.25 -11.70
CA GLY A 78 -8.84 -2.97 -12.19
C GLY A 78 -8.85 -1.84 -11.17
N GLN A 79 -9.03 -2.15 -9.89
CA GLN A 79 -9.17 -1.18 -8.82
C GLN A 79 -8.05 -1.39 -7.79
N LEU A 80 -7.44 -0.31 -7.33
CA LEU A 80 -6.55 -0.33 -6.18
C LEU A 80 -7.38 0.03 -4.96
N ALA A 81 -7.80 -0.96 -4.19
CA ALA A 81 -8.53 -0.77 -2.95
C ALA A 81 -7.56 -0.92 -1.77
N VAL A 82 -7.50 0.10 -0.91
CA VAL A 82 -6.61 0.19 0.24
C VAL A 82 -7.42 0.63 1.45
N GLU A 83 -7.40 -0.16 2.51
CA GLU A 83 -7.94 0.23 3.80
C GLU A 83 -6.82 0.89 4.59
N LEU A 84 -7.00 2.16 4.95
CA LEU A 84 -6.04 2.92 5.73
C LEU A 84 -6.57 3.06 7.15
N ASP A 85 -5.74 2.74 8.12
CA ASP A 85 -6.02 2.95 9.53
C ASP A 85 -4.84 3.66 10.17
N ALA A 86 -5.06 4.88 10.64
CA ALA A 86 -4.05 5.72 11.28
C ALA A 86 -4.55 6.21 12.63
N GLY A 87 -3.63 6.31 13.58
CA GLY A 87 -3.90 6.91 14.89
C GLY A 87 -4.41 5.90 15.91
N ASN A 88 -4.56 6.37 17.15
CA ASN A 88 -5.03 5.54 18.25
C ASN A 88 -6.38 6.07 18.72
N MET A 89 -7.46 5.33 18.50
CA MET A 89 -8.82 5.75 18.91
C MET A 89 -8.97 5.97 20.42
N ARG A 90 -7.96 5.58 21.21
CA ARG A 90 -7.90 5.79 22.67
C ARG A 90 -7.17 7.06 23.08
N ASP A 91 -6.55 7.77 22.14
CA ASP A 91 -5.75 8.96 22.39
C ASP A 91 -6.38 10.16 21.65
N ALA A 92 -7.23 10.91 22.37
CA ALA A 92 -8.03 12.03 21.82
C ALA A 92 -7.20 13.21 21.28
N ALA A 93 -5.88 13.20 21.49
CA ALA A 93 -4.94 14.17 20.95
C ALA A 93 -4.26 13.71 19.63
N SER A 94 -4.51 12.47 19.20
CA SER A 94 -3.97 11.91 17.97
C SER A 94 -5.03 11.93 16.86
N ILE A 95 -4.62 12.33 15.65
CA ILE A 95 -5.51 12.29 14.49
C ILE A 95 -5.72 10.81 14.15
N ALA A 96 -6.95 10.34 14.34
CA ALA A 96 -7.37 9.01 13.94
C ALA A 96 -8.15 9.08 12.63
N PHE A 97 -7.76 8.29 11.64
CA PHE A 97 -8.49 8.15 10.40
C PHE A 97 -8.56 6.67 10.03
N ASN A 98 -9.77 6.20 9.80
CA ASN A 98 -10.04 4.87 9.27
C ASN A 98 -10.93 5.04 8.04
N GLY A 99 -10.54 4.47 6.92
CA GLY A 99 -11.41 4.48 5.74
C GLY A 99 -10.86 3.72 4.55
N PRO A 100 -11.75 3.07 3.77
CA PRO A 100 -11.40 2.46 2.51
C PRO A 100 -11.17 3.54 1.45
N VAL A 101 -10.02 3.50 0.79
CA VAL A 101 -9.66 4.33 -0.35
C VAL A 101 -9.56 3.43 -1.58
N SER A 102 -10.36 3.73 -2.61
CA SER A 102 -10.30 2.99 -3.87
C SER A 102 -9.95 3.91 -5.03
N VAL A 103 -9.04 3.48 -5.89
CA VAL A 103 -8.63 4.23 -7.08
C VAL A 103 -8.69 3.31 -8.29
N SER A 104 -9.34 3.75 -9.37
CA SER A 104 -9.33 3.01 -10.63
C SER A 104 -7.95 3.07 -11.28
N LEU A 105 -7.40 1.93 -11.69
CA LEU A 105 -6.08 1.85 -12.36
C LEU A 105 -6.11 2.27 -13.82
N PHE A 106 -7.29 2.26 -14.43
CA PHE A 106 -7.48 2.56 -15.85
C PHE A 106 -8.03 3.96 -16.09
N ASP A 107 -8.59 4.58 -15.05
CA ASP A 107 -9.15 5.91 -15.09
C ASP A 107 -8.68 6.73 -13.89
N PHE A 108 -7.47 7.31 -14.00
CA PHE A 108 -6.82 8.08 -12.94
C PHE A 108 -7.58 9.36 -12.54
N GLN A 109 -8.67 9.71 -13.24
CA GLN A 109 -9.58 10.81 -12.86
C GLN A 109 -10.74 10.37 -11.96
N ALA A 110 -11.00 9.06 -11.83
CA ALA A 110 -12.06 8.51 -10.99
C ALA A 110 -11.51 8.03 -9.64
N VAL A 111 -11.30 8.97 -8.72
CA VAL A 111 -11.05 8.68 -7.30
C VAL A 111 -12.41 8.59 -6.61
N SER A 112 -12.85 7.37 -6.23
CA SER A 112 -14.08 7.16 -5.46
C SER A 112 -13.72 7.03 -3.97
N ALA A 113 -13.98 8.11 -3.21
CA ALA A 113 -13.92 8.09 -1.75
C ALA A 113 -15.37 8.08 -1.25
N GLU A 114 -15.92 6.88 -1.02
CA GLU A 114 -17.35 6.70 -0.73
C GLU A 114 -17.73 7.01 0.73
N ASP A 115 -16.77 7.06 1.66
CA ASP A 115 -17.07 7.35 3.07
C ASP A 115 -15.84 7.93 3.79
N PHE A 116 -15.65 9.25 3.71
CA PHE A 116 -14.63 9.94 4.52
C PHE A 116 -15.30 10.55 5.74
N LEU A 117 -15.30 9.83 6.86
CA LEU A 117 -15.79 10.35 8.14
C LEU A 117 -14.65 11.07 8.87
N LEU A 118 -14.76 12.40 8.99
CA LEU A 118 -13.94 13.22 9.87
C LEU A 118 -14.58 13.28 11.25
N TYR A 119 -13.82 12.93 12.29
CA TYR A 119 -14.21 13.12 13.68
C TYR A 119 -13.21 14.03 14.41
#